data_AF-A0A954YK81-F1
#
_entry.id   AF-A0A954YK81-F1
#
_cell.length_a   1.000
_cell.length_b   1.000
_cell.length_c   1.000
_cell.angle_alpha   90.00
_cell.angle_beta   90.00
_cell.angle_gamma   90.00
#
_symmetry.space_group_name_H-M   'P 1'
#
loop_
_entity.id
_entity.type
_entity.pdbx_description
1 polymer ?
#
loop_
_entity_poly.entity_id
_entity_poly.type
_entity_poly.pdbx_seq_one_letter_code
_entity_poly.pdbx_strand_id
1 'polypeptide(L)'
;MKTKSTPLFTICLAAILAQGCQPSAKPEVESKQRPDEKAAPADETGHGQANEAEASKSETIDAADLAGLEDPEFDRFVDLTKVRSALQELDAGKLVELALRTAEGEQELKRERKGFSAASLLNVALRAASDSQDKEVIARIAEAAKSLGRDEMLPPIQIALKLADAPRKVEEGPKVPLRELSPEAMVLFRTFAKEIKVCRAIGDRKGLEDLRVTIIQLDELHERQKEYLTEKLIDGLAAVPAAPDASTAALSQLAGVPRRAKAASAASDAGE
;
A
#
# COMPACT_ATOMS: atom_id res chain seq x y z
N MET A 1 -36.07 -11.83 44.40
CA MET A 1 -34.83 -11.50 45.13
C MET A 1 -33.81 -11.07 44.08
N LYS A 2 -33.56 -9.76 43.85
CA LYS A 2 -32.52 -8.91 44.49
C LYS A 2 -31.19 -9.70 44.60
N THR A 3 -30.13 -9.40 43.85
CA THR A 3 -29.23 -8.21 43.93
C THR A 3 -28.39 -8.09 42.64
N LYS A 4 -28.30 -6.93 41.95
CA LYS A 4 -27.36 -5.80 42.15
C LYS A 4 -25.89 -6.21 42.33
N SER A 5 -25.01 -5.78 41.41
CA SER A 5 -23.82 -4.97 41.73
C SER A 5 -22.98 -4.70 40.47
N THR A 6 -23.02 -3.46 39.98
CA THR A 6 -22.07 -2.89 39.00
C THR A 6 -20.99 -2.14 39.77
N PRO A 7 -19.68 -2.30 39.45
CA PRO A 7 -18.67 -1.36 39.90
C PRO A 7 -18.47 -0.25 38.86
N LEU A 8 -18.67 0.97 39.35
CA LEU A 8 -18.19 2.24 38.81
C LEU A 8 -16.67 2.21 38.66
N PHE A 9 -16.14 2.32 37.44
CA PHE A 9 -14.76 2.73 37.22
C PHE A 9 -14.72 4.23 36.92
N THR A 10 -14.65 4.99 38.01
CA THR A 10 -14.27 6.40 38.04
C THR A 10 -12.76 6.46 38.18
N ILE A 11 -12.01 6.73 37.11
CA ILE A 11 -10.58 7.06 37.22
C ILE A 11 -10.24 8.30 36.37
N CYS A 12 -10.11 9.40 37.10
CA CYS A 12 -9.11 10.46 37.01
C CYS A 12 -8.70 10.98 35.62
N LEU A 13 -9.44 11.99 35.15
CA LEU A 13 -8.94 13.00 34.22
C LEU A 13 -8.18 14.07 35.03
N ALA A 14 -6.87 13.88 35.20
CA ALA A 14 -5.99 14.82 35.89
C ALA A 14 -5.01 15.47 34.90
N ALA A 15 -5.24 16.77 34.66
CA ALA A 15 -4.25 17.82 34.53
C ALA A 15 -2.91 17.49 33.85
N ILE A 16 -2.76 17.87 32.58
CA ILE A 16 -1.48 18.33 32.06
C ILE A 16 -1.67 19.76 31.55
N LEU A 17 -1.26 20.67 32.43
CA LEU A 17 -1.15 22.10 32.25
C LEU A 17 -0.04 22.45 31.25
N ALA A 18 -0.40 23.34 30.33
CA ALA A 18 0.32 24.57 30.02
C ALA A 18 1.86 24.53 30.06
N GLN A 19 2.47 24.40 28.89
CA GLN A 19 3.85 24.87 28.66
C GLN A 19 3.92 25.72 27.40
N GLY A 20 4.09 27.04 27.62
CA GLY A 20 5.09 27.85 26.92
C GLY A 20 4.88 28.13 25.44
N CYS A 21 3.90 28.96 25.09
CA CYS A 21 3.89 29.66 23.81
C CYS A 21 4.87 30.84 23.89
N GLN A 22 6.11 30.67 23.42
CA GLN A 22 7.02 31.78 23.15
C GLN A 22 6.92 32.19 21.67
N PRO A 23 6.60 33.46 21.34
CA PRO A 23 6.66 33.94 19.97
C PRO A 23 8.12 34.20 19.59
N SER A 24 8.72 33.29 18.82
CA SER A 24 10.05 33.50 18.24
C SER A 24 9.95 34.49 17.08
N ALA A 25 10.76 35.55 17.16
CA ALA A 25 10.85 36.63 16.20
C ALA A 25 11.27 36.13 14.81
N LYS A 26 10.59 36.62 13.77
CA LYS A 26 10.96 36.42 12.37
C LYS A 26 12.17 37.32 12.04
N PRO A 27 13.27 36.78 11.48
CA PRO A 27 14.27 37.62 10.81
C PRO A 27 13.73 38.04 9.44
N GLU A 28 13.66 39.36 9.22
CA GLU A 28 13.58 39.98 7.89
C GLU A 28 14.81 39.56 7.08
N VAL A 29 14.60 38.77 6.03
CA VAL A 29 15.63 38.48 5.02
C VAL A 29 15.39 39.41 3.84
N GLU A 30 16.27 40.40 3.76
CA GLU A 30 16.43 41.40 2.74
C GLU A 30 16.58 40.76 1.34
N SER A 31 15.60 41.03 0.47
CA SER A 31 15.53 40.54 -0.91
C SER A 31 16.47 41.33 -1.82
N LYS A 32 17.71 40.86 -1.96
CA LYS A 32 18.61 41.31 -3.04
C LYS A 32 18.14 40.77 -4.38
N GLN A 33 17.55 41.66 -5.18
CA GLN A 33 17.31 41.54 -6.61
C GLN A 33 18.58 41.07 -7.33
N ARG A 34 18.48 39.98 -8.11
CA ARG A 34 19.45 39.64 -9.15
C ARG A 34 18.93 40.13 -10.51
N PRO A 35 19.77 40.76 -11.33
CA PRO A 35 19.41 41.27 -12.64
C PRO A 35 19.38 40.16 -13.70
N ASP A 36 18.65 40.46 -14.76
CA ASP A 36 18.36 39.66 -15.93
C ASP A 36 19.59 38.98 -16.53
N GLU A 37 19.62 37.64 -16.50
CA GLU A 37 20.58 36.83 -17.24
C GLU A 37 19.93 36.31 -18.53
N LYS A 38 20.44 36.90 -19.61
CA LYS A 38 20.10 36.76 -21.02
C LYS A 38 20.22 35.29 -21.48
N ALA A 39 19.09 34.68 -21.83
CA ALA A 39 19.05 33.34 -22.41
C ALA A 39 19.69 33.29 -23.81
N ALA A 40 20.68 32.41 -23.97
CA ALA A 40 21.17 31.96 -25.26
C ALA A 40 20.43 30.65 -25.67
N PRO A 41 20.14 30.45 -26.96
CA PRO A 41 19.55 29.20 -27.45
C PRO A 41 20.65 28.14 -27.61
N ALA A 42 20.55 27.06 -26.82
CA ALA A 42 21.38 25.87 -26.99
C ALA A 42 20.60 24.81 -27.77
N ASP A 43 21.19 24.50 -28.92
CA ASP A 43 20.88 23.49 -29.91
C ASP A 43 21.28 22.08 -29.41
N GLU A 44 20.87 21.08 -30.17
CA GLU A 44 21.42 19.71 -30.26
C GLU A 44 20.89 18.62 -29.30
N THR A 45 19.80 17.98 -29.75
CA THR A 45 19.79 16.61 -30.27
C THR A 45 20.77 15.59 -29.63
N GLY A 46 20.37 15.00 -28.50
CA GLY A 46 20.99 13.78 -27.97
C GLY A 46 20.01 12.60 -27.96
N HIS A 47 19.94 11.85 -29.06
CA HIS A 47 19.27 10.55 -29.11
C HIS A 47 20.05 9.52 -28.28
N GLY A 48 19.71 9.42 -26.98
CA GLY A 48 20.13 8.31 -26.12
C GLY A 48 19.16 7.13 -26.20
N GLN A 49 19.15 6.43 -27.34
CA GLN A 49 18.54 5.10 -27.45
C GLN A 49 19.55 4.05 -26.95
N ALA A 50 19.47 3.63 -25.69
CA ALA A 50 20.05 2.35 -25.26
C ALA A 50 19.53 1.93 -23.88
N ASN A 51 19.06 0.68 -23.83
CA ASN A 51 18.81 -0.16 -22.65
C ASN A 51 17.42 -0.10 -21.98
N GLU A 52 16.37 -0.38 -22.75
CA GLU A 52 15.09 -0.91 -22.25
C GLU A 52 14.81 -2.29 -22.88
N ALA A 53 15.66 -3.28 -22.61
CA ALA A 53 15.46 -4.64 -23.11
C ALA A 53 16.00 -5.72 -22.16
N GLU A 54 15.97 -5.48 -20.84
CA GLU A 54 15.93 -6.61 -19.92
C GLU A 54 14.47 -7.00 -19.76
N ALA A 55 14.07 -7.88 -20.69
CA ALA A 55 12.82 -8.59 -20.72
C ALA A 55 12.50 -9.09 -19.31
N SER A 56 11.51 -8.44 -18.71
CA SER A 56 10.71 -8.99 -17.62
C SER A 56 10.27 -10.38 -18.06
N LYS A 57 10.99 -11.39 -17.60
CA LYS A 57 10.58 -12.78 -17.63
C LYS A 57 9.30 -12.78 -16.81
N SER A 58 8.16 -12.63 -17.48
CA SER A 58 6.86 -12.69 -16.82
C SER A 58 6.81 -14.10 -16.27
N GLU A 59 7.00 -14.24 -14.96
CA GLU A 59 6.75 -15.50 -14.28
C GLU A 59 5.39 -15.97 -14.77
N THR A 60 5.39 -17.06 -15.53
CA THR A 60 4.18 -17.66 -16.06
C THR A 60 3.37 -18.01 -14.84
N ILE A 61 2.32 -17.22 -14.62
CA ILE A 61 1.43 -17.37 -13.49
C ILE A 61 0.87 -18.77 -13.60
N ASP A 62 1.08 -19.58 -12.55
CA ASP A 62 0.47 -20.90 -12.49
C ASP A 62 -1.04 -20.70 -12.57
N ALA A 63 -1.65 -21.13 -13.67
CA ALA A 63 -3.10 -21.04 -13.87
C ALA A 63 -3.87 -21.68 -12.70
N ALA A 64 -3.22 -22.61 -11.99
CA ALA A 64 -3.70 -23.21 -10.76
C ALA A 64 -4.03 -22.19 -9.65
N ASP A 65 -3.27 -21.10 -9.54
CA ASP A 65 -3.50 -20.05 -8.54
C ASP A 65 -4.74 -19.20 -8.86
N LEU A 66 -5.22 -19.19 -10.10
CA LEU A 66 -6.39 -18.41 -10.52
C LEU A 66 -7.67 -19.25 -10.62
N ALA A 67 -7.55 -20.59 -10.76
CA ALA A 67 -8.69 -21.49 -10.97
C ALA A 67 -9.82 -21.36 -9.93
N GLY A 68 -9.50 -20.91 -8.70
CA GLY A 68 -10.49 -20.66 -7.64
C GLY A 68 -11.26 -19.35 -7.77
N LEU A 69 -10.74 -18.39 -8.54
CA LEU A 69 -11.21 -17.00 -8.67
C LEU A 69 -11.82 -16.69 -10.03
N GLU A 70 -11.73 -17.61 -10.99
CA GLU A 70 -12.36 -17.48 -12.30
C GLU A 70 -13.88 -17.43 -12.19
N ASP A 71 -14.48 -16.51 -12.95
CA ASP A 71 -15.91 -16.29 -13.00
C ASP A 71 -16.30 -15.89 -14.43
N PRO A 72 -16.67 -16.87 -15.29
CA PRO A 72 -16.86 -16.64 -16.72
C PRO A 72 -17.88 -15.54 -17.06
N GLU A 73 -18.86 -15.28 -16.20
CA GLU A 73 -19.84 -14.21 -16.42
C GLU A 73 -19.26 -12.82 -16.14
N PHE A 74 -18.27 -12.74 -15.25
CA PHE A 74 -17.57 -11.52 -14.88
C PHE A 74 -16.38 -11.19 -15.79
N ASP A 75 -15.84 -12.16 -16.53
CA ASP A 75 -14.66 -11.98 -17.39
C ASP A 75 -14.86 -10.91 -18.47
N ARG A 76 -16.12 -10.64 -18.87
CA ARG A 76 -16.46 -9.54 -19.79
C ARG A 76 -16.30 -8.15 -19.19
N PHE A 77 -16.37 -8.01 -17.87
CA PHE A 77 -16.27 -6.73 -17.17
C PHE A 77 -14.86 -6.51 -16.61
N VAL A 78 -14.25 -7.55 -16.05
CA VAL A 78 -13.02 -7.44 -15.27
C VAL A 78 -12.02 -8.50 -15.69
N ASP A 79 -10.86 -8.03 -16.15
CA ASP A 79 -9.71 -8.86 -16.45
C ASP A 79 -8.84 -9.02 -15.18
N LEU A 80 -8.77 -10.24 -14.65
CA LEU A 80 -7.98 -10.56 -13.45
C LEU A 80 -6.49 -10.24 -13.61
N THR A 81 -5.96 -10.31 -14.82
CA THR A 81 -4.56 -9.98 -15.11
C THR A 81 -4.30 -8.50 -14.86
N LYS A 82 -5.27 -7.64 -15.22
CA LYS A 82 -5.21 -6.19 -14.96
C LYS A 82 -5.39 -5.86 -13.49
N VAL A 83 -6.26 -6.58 -12.79
CA VAL A 83 -6.40 -6.44 -11.33
C VAL A 83 -5.10 -6.79 -10.64
N ARG A 84 -4.47 -7.91 -11.01
CA ARG A 84 -3.16 -8.30 -10.48
C ARG A 84 -2.09 -7.24 -10.74
N SER A 85 -1.93 -6.79 -11.98
CA SER A 85 -0.88 -5.80 -12.29
C SER A 85 -1.12 -4.48 -11.54
N ALA A 86 -2.37 -4.01 -11.46
CA ALA A 86 -2.72 -2.82 -10.70
C ALA A 86 -2.44 -2.98 -9.20
N LEU A 87 -2.72 -4.15 -8.61
CA LEU A 87 -2.39 -4.45 -7.21
C LEU A 87 -0.88 -4.51 -6.96
N GLN A 88 -0.12 -5.11 -7.87
CA GLN A 88 1.33 -5.21 -7.77
C GLN A 88 2.02 -3.85 -7.92
N GLU A 89 1.50 -2.98 -8.79
CA GLU A 89 1.99 -1.61 -8.97
C GLU A 89 1.48 -0.66 -7.90
N LEU A 90 0.43 -1.03 -7.16
CA LEU A 90 -0.36 -0.14 -6.30
C LEU A 90 -0.81 1.12 -7.05
N ASP A 91 -1.19 0.94 -8.32
CA ASP A 91 -1.71 2.02 -9.14
C ASP A 91 -3.16 2.30 -8.76
N ALA A 92 -3.34 3.31 -7.89
CA ALA A 92 -4.64 3.67 -7.37
C ALA A 92 -5.62 4.06 -8.48
N GLY A 93 -5.16 4.74 -9.55
CA GLY A 93 -6.02 5.13 -10.67
C GLY A 93 -6.60 3.92 -11.39
N LYS A 94 -5.74 2.97 -11.77
CA LYS A 94 -6.17 1.71 -12.41
C LYS A 94 -7.09 0.89 -11.49
N LEU A 95 -6.81 0.85 -10.19
CA LEU A 95 -7.67 0.15 -9.23
C LEU A 95 -9.07 0.75 -9.15
N VAL A 96 -9.22 2.08 -9.22
CA VAL A 96 -10.54 2.74 -9.25
C VAL A 96 -11.31 2.35 -10.52
N GLU A 97 -10.66 2.41 -11.68
CA GLU A 97 -11.30 2.02 -12.95
C GLU A 97 -11.76 0.57 -12.95
N LEU A 98 -10.92 -0.34 -12.46
CA LEU A 98 -11.26 -1.76 -12.34
C LEU A 98 -12.37 -1.99 -11.31
N ALA A 99 -12.40 -1.22 -10.21
CA ALA A 99 -13.47 -1.30 -9.23
C ALA A 99 -14.81 -0.82 -9.80
N LEU A 100 -14.82 0.24 -10.60
CA LEU A 100 -16.03 0.73 -11.29
C LEU A 100 -16.56 -0.31 -12.27
N ARG A 101 -15.71 -0.91 -13.10
CA ARG A 101 -16.11 -2.01 -13.99
C ARG A 101 -16.62 -3.23 -13.22
N THR A 102 -16.00 -3.54 -12.08
CA THR A 102 -16.50 -4.59 -11.19
C THR A 102 -17.91 -4.24 -10.71
N ALA A 103 -18.15 -2.99 -10.30
CA ALA A 103 -19.46 -2.54 -9.84
C ALA A 103 -20.53 -2.61 -10.94
N GLU A 104 -20.19 -2.26 -12.17
CA GLU A 104 -21.08 -2.43 -13.33
C GLU A 104 -21.46 -3.91 -13.52
N GLY A 105 -20.47 -4.82 -13.44
CA GLY A 105 -20.71 -6.25 -13.49
C GLY A 105 -21.60 -6.76 -12.34
N GLU A 106 -21.38 -6.26 -11.12
CA GLU A 106 -22.19 -6.60 -9.94
C GLU A 106 -23.65 -6.14 -10.09
N GLN A 107 -23.87 -4.95 -10.66
CA GLN A 107 -25.20 -4.42 -10.92
C GLN A 107 -25.94 -5.21 -12.02
N GLU A 108 -25.25 -5.51 -13.13
CA GLU A 108 -25.83 -6.24 -14.26
C GLU A 108 -26.16 -7.70 -13.89
N LEU A 109 -25.25 -8.38 -13.20
CA LEU A 109 -25.41 -9.78 -12.80
C LEU A 109 -26.18 -9.95 -11.48
N LYS A 110 -26.44 -8.86 -10.75
CA LYS A 110 -27.13 -8.83 -9.45
C LYS A 110 -26.52 -9.75 -8.39
N ARG A 111 -25.20 -9.94 -8.46
CA ARG A 111 -24.42 -10.75 -7.51
C ARG A 111 -23.01 -10.20 -7.41
N GLU A 112 -22.36 -10.43 -6.27
CA GLU A 112 -20.94 -10.09 -6.11
C GLU A 112 -20.05 -11.08 -6.86
N ARG A 113 -18.87 -10.62 -7.29
CA ARG A 113 -17.86 -11.47 -7.90
C ARG A 113 -17.24 -12.39 -6.83
N LYS A 114 -16.93 -13.63 -7.21
CA LYS A 114 -16.24 -14.55 -6.31
C LYS A 114 -14.86 -14.01 -5.91
N GLY A 115 -14.61 -13.94 -4.61
CA GLY A 115 -13.33 -13.59 -4.03
C GLY A 115 -13.18 -12.11 -3.65
N PHE A 116 -13.71 -11.16 -4.40
CA PHE A 116 -13.65 -9.74 -4.03
C PHE A 116 -14.84 -8.98 -4.62
N SER A 117 -15.22 -7.88 -3.96
CA SER A 117 -16.27 -6.99 -4.45
C SER A 117 -15.67 -5.69 -5.01
N ALA A 118 -16.49 -4.90 -5.70
CA ALA A 118 -16.09 -3.53 -6.07
C ALA A 118 -15.73 -2.68 -4.84
N ALA A 119 -16.34 -2.98 -3.67
CA ALA A 119 -16.11 -2.22 -2.44
C ALA A 119 -14.71 -2.48 -1.90
N SER A 120 -14.30 -3.74 -1.87
CA SER A 120 -12.96 -4.10 -1.43
C SER A 120 -11.90 -3.49 -2.36
N LEU A 121 -12.09 -3.51 -3.68
CA LEU A 121 -11.16 -2.86 -4.61
C LEU A 121 -11.08 -1.34 -4.42
N LEU A 122 -12.21 -0.63 -4.23
CA LEU A 122 -12.20 0.80 -3.92
C LEU A 122 -11.48 1.11 -2.59
N ASN A 123 -11.63 0.25 -1.57
CA ASN A 123 -10.91 0.41 -0.31
C ASN A 123 -9.39 0.24 -0.48
N VAL A 124 -8.95 -0.72 -1.30
CA VAL A 124 -7.51 -0.86 -1.63
C VAL A 124 -7.01 0.33 -2.43
N ALA A 125 -7.78 0.80 -3.41
CA ALA A 125 -7.46 2.00 -4.18
C ALA A 125 -7.33 3.24 -3.29
N LEU A 126 -8.22 3.41 -2.31
CA LEU A 126 -8.18 4.50 -1.35
C LEU A 126 -6.92 4.46 -0.49
N ARG A 127 -6.53 3.28 0.01
CA ARG A 127 -5.29 3.11 0.78
C ARG A 127 -4.06 3.42 -0.08
N ALA A 128 -4.01 2.90 -1.31
CA ALA A 128 -2.93 3.19 -2.25
C ALA A 128 -2.83 4.69 -2.60
N ALA A 129 -3.97 5.34 -2.85
CA ALA A 129 -4.03 6.78 -3.11
C ALA A 129 -3.65 7.63 -1.89
N SER A 130 -4.01 7.17 -0.69
CA SER A 130 -3.63 7.84 0.56
C SER A 130 -2.12 7.77 0.79
N ASP A 131 -1.52 6.63 0.49
CA ASP A 131 -0.07 6.41 0.59
C ASP A 131 0.72 7.27 -0.41
N SER A 132 0.19 7.45 -1.63
CA SER A 132 0.77 8.34 -2.64
C SER A 132 0.35 9.80 -2.49
N GLN A 133 -0.59 10.09 -1.59
CA GLN A 133 -1.30 11.37 -1.42
C GLN A 133 -1.84 11.95 -2.74
N ASP A 134 -2.39 11.09 -3.59
CA ASP A 134 -2.98 11.51 -4.87
C ASP A 134 -4.39 12.08 -4.66
N LYS A 135 -4.47 13.41 -4.49
CA LYS A 135 -5.72 14.12 -4.24
C LYS A 135 -6.74 13.94 -5.37
N GLU A 136 -6.26 13.88 -6.60
CA GLU A 136 -7.13 13.75 -7.78
C GLU A 136 -7.77 12.37 -7.80
N VAL A 137 -7.00 11.32 -7.51
CA VAL A 137 -7.55 9.96 -7.37
C VAL A 137 -8.48 9.86 -6.17
N ILE A 138 -8.14 10.43 -5.01
CA ILE A 138 -9.02 10.39 -3.82
C ILE A 138 -10.37 11.10 -4.10
N ALA A 139 -10.36 12.22 -4.82
CA ALA A 139 -11.59 12.91 -5.24
C ALA A 139 -12.44 12.05 -6.19
N ARG A 140 -11.81 11.37 -7.16
CA ARG A 140 -12.49 10.40 -8.04
C ARG A 140 -13.10 9.23 -7.26
N ILE A 141 -12.42 8.73 -6.23
CA ILE A 141 -12.95 7.70 -5.33
C ILE A 141 -14.18 8.22 -4.58
N ALA A 142 -14.17 9.49 -4.14
CA ALA A 142 -15.32 10.11 -3.48
C ALA A 142 -16.55 10.17 -4.38
N GLU A 143 -16.36 10.51 -5.66
CA GLU A 143 -17.44 10.55 -6.65
C GLU A 143 -17.97 9.15 -6.95
N ALA A 144 -17.06 8.18 -7.17
CA ALA A 144 -17.40 6.78 -7.38
C ALA A 144 -18.20 6.18 -6.19
N ALA A 145 -17.79 6.47 -4.96
CA ALA A 145 -18.48 6.00 -3.76
C ALA A 145 -19.92 6.56 -3.68
N LYS A 146 -20.11 7.85 -4.00
CA LYS A 146 -21.45 8.46 -4.03
C LYS A 146 -22.33 7.88 -5.13
N SER A 147 -21.80 7.69 -6.34
CA SER A 147 -22.57 7.11 -7.46
C SER A 147 -23.00 5.67 -7.19
N LEU A 148 -22.21 4.93 -6.41
CA LEU A 148 -22.51 3.56 -6.00
C LEU A 148 -23.37 3.47 -4.71
N GLY A 149 -23.72 4.61 -4.09
CA GLY A 149 -24.50 4.65 -2.86
C GLY A 149 -23.77 4.10 -1.63
N ARG A 150 -22.44 4.25 -1.58
CA ARG A 150 -21.56 3.74 -0.51
C ARG A 150 -21.12 4.85 0.43
N ASP A 151 -22.11 5.42 1.12
CA ASP A 151 -21.90 6.56 2.01
C ASP A 151 -20.98 6.24 3.20
N GLU A 152 -20.87 4.96 3.58
CA GLU A 152 -19.96 4.46 4.61
C GLU A 152 -18.48 4.70 4.29
N MET A 153 -18.13 4.86 3.00
CA MET A 153 -16.76 5.14 2.57
C MET A 153 -16.42 6.63 2.62
N LEU A 154 -17.41 7.53 2.75
CA LEU A 154 -17.15 8.97 2.73
C LEU A 154 -16.30 9.46 3.91
N PRO A 155 -16.51 9.00 5.16
CA PRO A 155 -15.65 9.40 6.29
C PRO A 155 -14.16 9.09 6.10
N PRO A 156 -13.72 7.86 5.74
CA PRO A 156 -12.29 7.59 5.51
C PRO A 156 -11.74 8.37 4.31
N ILE A 157 -12.54 8.61 3.26
CA ILE A 157 -12.13 9.45 2.12
C ILE A 157 -11.85 10.90 2.56
N GLN A 158 -12.69 11.47 3.43
CA GLN A 158 -12.47 12.81 3.96
C GLN A 158 -11.20 12.89 4.83
N ILE A 159 -10.90 11.83 5.59
CA ILE A 159 -9.65 11.74 6.36
C ILE A 159 -8.46 11.69 5.38
N ALA A 160 -8.53 10.87 4.34
CA ALA A 160 -7.49 10.76 3.32
C ALA A 160 -7.22 12.10 2.61
N LEU A 161 -8.26 12.85 2.24
CA LEU A 161 -8.11 14.20 1.66
C LEU A 161 -7.37 15.16 2.59
N LYS A 162 -7.74 15.19 3.88
CA LYS A 162 -7.07 16.02 4.88
C LYS A 162 -5.60 15.63 5.08
N LEU A 163 -5.31 14.33 5.03
CA LEU A 163 -3.93 13.83 5.13
C LEU A 163 -3.11 14.13 3.87
N ALA A 164 -3.73 14.15 2.70
CA ALA A 164 -3.08 14.52 1.45
C ALA A 164 -2.74 16.02 1.39
N ASP A 165 -3.44 16.87 2.15
CA ASP A 165 -3.11 18.28 2.32
C ASP A 165 -1.90 18.52 3.23
N ALA A 166 -1.56 17.55 4.10
CA ALA A 166 -0.42 17.67 5.00
C ALA A 166 0.91 17.54 4.23
N PRO A 167 1.91 18.40 4.51
CA PRO A 167 3.21 18.30 3.88
C PRO A 167 3.86 16.96 4.18
N ARG A 168 4.47 16.33 3.17
CA ARG A 168 5.17 15.05 3.33
C ARG A 168 6.33 15.23 4.30
N LYS A 169 6.29 14.49 5.40
CA LYS A 169 7.53 14.13 6.07
C LYS A 169 8.25 13.18 5.12
N VAL A 170 9.30 13.65 4.46
CA VAL A 170 10.15 12.78 3.65
C VAL A 170 10.72 11.75 4.61
N GLU A 171 10.23 10.51 4.50
CA GLU A 171 10.81 9.40 5.24
C GLU A 171 12.20 9.16 4.65
N GLU A 172 13.22 9.58 5.39
CA GLU A 172 14.59 9.26 5.05
C GLU A 172 14.73 7.74 5.15
N GLY A 173 15.02 7.08 4.02
CA GLY A 173 15.31 5.65 3.99
C GLY A 173 16.53 5.29 4.85
N PRO A 174 16.77 4.00 5.10
CA PRO A 174 17.90 3.57 5.90
C PRO A 174 19.22 4.05 5.27
N LYS A 175 19.99 4.82 6.03
CA LYS A 175 21.31 5.31 5.60
C LYS A 175 22.33 4.20 5.77
N VAL A 176 22.56 3.44 4.70
CA VAL A 176 23.60 2.40 4.62
C VAL A 176 24.63 2.84 3.57
N PRO A 177 25.93 2.83 3.88
CA PRO A 177 26.95 3.23 2.92
C PRO A 177 26.99 2.26 1.74
N LEU A 178 27.12 2.80 0.53
CA LEU A 178 27.12 2.04 -0.73
C LEU A 178 28.17 0.91 -0.78
N ARG A 179 29.25 1.01 0.00
CA ARG A 179 30.32 0.00 0.06
C ARG A 179 29.91 -1.27 0.81
N GLU A 180 28.88 -1.19 1.65
CA GLU A 180 28.38 -2.31 2.46
C GLU A 180 27.14 -2.97 1.82
N LEU A 181 26.62 -2.39 0.74
CA LEU A 181 25.43 -2.88 0.05
C LEU A 181 25.79 -3.75 -1.15
N SER A 182 25.44 -5.03 -1.07
CA SER A 182 25.39 -5.90 -2.25
C SER A 182 24.23 -5.47 -3.17
N PRO A 183 24.39 -5.49 -4.50
CA PRO A 183 23.29 -5.28 -5.44
C PRO A 183 22.11 -6.23 -5.20
N GLU A 184 22.39 -7.48 -4.82
CA GLU A 184 21.36 -8.48 -4.50
C GLU A 184 20.55 -8.08 -3.25
N ALA A 185 21.24 -7.62 -2.21
CA ALA A 185 20.61 -7.11 -0.99
C ALA A 185 19.71 -5.90 -1.27
N MET A 186 20.11 -5.02 -2.19
CA MET A 186 19.28 -3.89 -2.61
C MET A 186 18.00 -4.33 -3.34
N VAL A 187 18.08 -5.34 -4.20
CA VAL A 187 16.90 -5.90 -4.88
C VAL A 187 15.96 -6.51 -3.85
N LEU A 188 16.48 -7.36 -2.94
CA LEU A 188 15.69 -7.97 -1.87
C LEU A 188 15.00 -6.91 -1.00
N PHE A 189 15.74 -5.89 -0.56
CA PHE A 189 15.19 -4.80 0.24
C PHE A 189 14.02 -4.09 -0.47
N ARG A 190 14.17 -3.75 -1.76
CA ARG A 190 13.11 -3.11 -2.54
C ARG A 190 11.90 -4.03 -2.70
N THR A 191 12.12 -5.32 -2.93
CA THR A 191 11.06 -6.33 -3.04
C THR A 191 10.27 -6.40 -1.74
N PHE A 192 10.93 -6.57 -0.58
CA PHE A 192 10.24 -6.60 0.71
C PHE A 192 9.53 -5.29 1.04
N ALA A 193 10.16 -4.14 0.80
CA ALA A 193 9.52 -2.85 1.01
C ALA A 193 8.26 -2.69 0.15
N LYS A 194 8.26 -3.22 -1.08
CA LYS A 194 7.09 -3.24 -1.97
C LYS A 194 6.03 -4.22 -1.47
N GLU A 195 6.40 -5.44 -1.10
CA GLU A 195 5.48 -6.45 -0.56
C GLU A 195 4.79 -5.97 0.72
N ILE A 196 5.51 -5.32 1.64
CA ILE A 196 4.92 -4.71 2.85
C ILE A 196 3.84 -3.70 2.48
N LYS A 197 4.11 -2.82 1.50
CA LYS A 197 3.11 -1.84 1.03
C LYS A 197 1.90 -2.53 0.42
N VAL A 198 2.11 -3.58 -0.39
CA VAL A 198 1.02 -4.35 -1.01
C VAL A 198 0.16 -5.02 0.06
N CYS A 199 0.76 -5.73 1.01
CA CYS A 199 0.04 -6.37 2.11
C CYS A 199 -0.73 -5.34 2.96
N ARG A 200 -0.13 -4.18 3.24
CA ARG A 200 -0.78 -3.10 3.98
C ARG A 200 -1.98 -2.53 3.23
N ALA A 201 -1.85 -2.28 1.93
CA ALA A 201 -2.94 -1.77 1.10
C ALA A 201 -4.09 -2.77 1.02
N ILE A 202 -3.80 -4.06 0.85
CA ILE A 202 -4.82 -5.13 0.80
C ILE A 202 -5.45 -5.37 2.18
N GLY A 203 -4.69 -5.19 3.25
CA GLY A 203 -5.11 -5.57 4.61
C GLY A 203 -4.70 -7.00 4.98
N ASP A 204 -3.68 -7.55 4.34
CA ASP A 204 -3.19 -8.91 4.59
C ASP A 204 -2.29 -8.98 5.83
N ARG A 205 -2.92 -9.12 6.99
CA ARG A 205 -2.22 -9.26 8.27
C ARG A 205 -1.29 -10.48 8.29
N LYS A 206 -1.76 -11.62 7.76
CA LYS A 206 -0.98 -12.86 7.75
C LYS A 206 0.25 -12.71 6.87
N GLY A 207 0.10 -12.10 5.69
CA GLY A 207 1.23 -11.77 4.82
C GLY A 207 2.28 -10.90 5.53
N LEU A 208 1.86 -9.88 6.30
CA LEU A 208 2.80 -9.07 7.09
C LEU A 208 3.53 -9.89 8.16
N GLU A 209 2.85 -10.82 8.84
CA GLU A 209 3.47 -11.71 9.84
C GLU A 209 4.47 -12.69 9.20
N ASP A 210 4.13 -13.27 8.05
CA ASP A 210 5.00 -14.18 7.29
C ASP A 210 6.27 -13.44 6.79
N LEU A 211 6.11 -12.21 6.29
CA LEU A 211 7.23 -11.35 5.88
C LEU A 211 8.14 -11.02 7.06
N ARG A 212 7.57 -10.79 8.25
CA ARG A 212 8.35 -10.53 9.47
C ARG A 212 9.27 -11.69 9.82
N VAL A 213 8.77 -12.92 9.80
CA VAL A 213 9.58 -14.11 10.07
C VAL A 213 10.69 -14.26 9.03
N THR A 214 10.35 -14.06 7.76
CA THR A 214 11.30 -14.17 6.63
C THR A 214 12.44 -13.17 6.75
N ILE A 215 12.15 -11.90 7.05
CA ILE A 215 13.16 -10.83 7.14
C ILE A 215 14.16 -11.08 8.28
N ILE A 216 13.72 -11.67 9.40
CA ILE A 216 14.60 -11.99 10.54
C ILE A 216 15.63 -13.06 10.13
N GLN A 217 15.21 -14.05 9.36
CA GLN A 217 16.02 -15.20 8.94
C GLN A 217 16.99 -14.88 7.79
N LEU A 218 16.86 -13.73 7.14
CA LEU A 218 17.57 -13.42 5.90
C LEU A 218 18.93 -12.76 6.17
N ASP A 219 20.03 -13.49 6.07
CA ASP A 219 21.37 -12.98 6.42
C ASP A 219 21.95 -12.01 5.38
N GLU A 220 21.38 -11.97 4.17
CA GLU A 220 21.84 -11.10 3.08
C GLU A 220 21.49 -9.61 3.30
N LEU A 221 20.56 -9.30 4.21
CA LEU A 221 20.17 -7.92 4.51
C LEU A 221 20.99 -7.32 5.66
N HIS A 222 21.43 -6.09 5.47
CA HIS A 222 22.12 -5.33 6.51
C HIS A 222 21.18 -5.08 7.72
N GLU A 223 21.73 -5.04 8.93
CA GLU A 223 20.96 -4.87 10.19
C GLU A 223 20.04 -3.63 10.15
N ARG A 224 20.58 -2.46 9.77
CA ARG A 224 19.78 -1.23 9.54
C ARG A 224 18.63 -1.39 8.55
N GLN A 225 18.77 -2.23 7.52
CA GLN A 225 17.67 -2.50 6.58
C GLN A 225 16.61 -3.39 7.24
N LYS A 226 17.01 -4.41 8.01
CA LYS A 226 16.10 -5.27 8.78
C LYS A 226 15.31 -4.44 9.80
N GLU A 227 15.97 -3.56 10.53
CA GLU A 227 15.33 -2.64 11.49
C GLU A 227 14.27 -1.78 10.81
N TYR A 228 14.62 -1.13 9.70
CA TYR A 228 13.70 -0.30 8.93
C TYR A 228 12.48 -1.09 8.41
N LEU A 229 12.70 -2.28 7.84
CA LEU A 229 11.58 -3.13 7.37
C LEU A 229 10.72 -3.60 8.54
N THR A 230 11.32 -3.90 9.70
CA THR A 230 10.61 -4.30 10.92
C THR A 230 9.74 -3.17 11.47
N GLU A 231 10.24 -1.93 11.46
CA GLU A 231 9.46 -0.74 11.82
C GLU A 231 8.24 -0.61 10.89
N LYS A 232 8.44 -0.71 9.57
CA LYS A 232 7.34 -0.64 8.59
C LYS A 232 6.33 -1.78 8.73
N LEU A 233 6.76 -2.96 9.14
CA LEU A 233 5.88 -4.09 9.46
C LEU A 233 5.05 -3.82 10.71
N ILE A 234 5.64 -3.26 11.77
CA ILE A 234 4.92 -2.90 13.00
C ILE A 234 3.85 -1.86 12.69
N ASP A 235 4.20 -0.82 11.93
CA ASP A 235 3.26 0.21 11.47
C ASP A 235 2.12 -0.40 10.63
N GLY A 236 2.47 -1.30 9.70
CA GLY A 236 1.50 -2.03 8.89
C GLY A 236 0.54 -2.88 9.73
N LEU A 237 1.06 -3.64 10.69
CA LEU A 237 0.25 -4.49 11.58
C LEU A 237 -0.67 -3.70 12.52
N ALA A 238 -0.29 -2.47 12.85
CA ALA A 238 -1.13 -1.55 13.61
C ALA A 238 -2.26 -0.93 12.76
N ALA A 239 -2.01 -0.72 11.46
CA ALA A 239 -2.98 -0.15 10.53
C ALA A 239 -4.02 -1.17 10.02
N VAL A 240 -3.67 -2.45 9.97
CA VAL A 240 -4.54 -3.51 9.45
C VAL A 240 -5.46 -4.07 10.54
N PRO A 241 -6.78 -4.22 10.29
CA PRO A 241 -7.71 -4.79 11.27
C PRO A 241 -7.30 -6.21 11.70
N ALA A 242 -7.59 -6.55 12.96
CA ALA A 242 -7.24 -7.87 13.49
C ALA A 242 -8.03 -9.01 12.83
N ALA A 243 -9.27 -8.75 12.42
CA ALA A 243 -10.10 -9.70 11.69
C ALA A 243 -9.88 -9.53 10.19
N PRO A 244 -9.46 -10.58 9.45
CA PRO A 244 -9.32 -10.50 8.00
C PRO A 244 -10.69 -10.47 7.33
N ASP A 245 -10.87 -9.55 6.38
CA ASP A 245 -12.05 -9.53 5.54
C ASP A 245 -12.01 -10.72 4.56
N ALA A 246 -13.17 -11.28 4.21
CA ALA A 246 -13.26 -12.42 3.28
C ALA A 246 -12.57 -12.13 1.93
N SER A 247 -12.58 -10.88 1.48
CA SER A 247 -11.93 -10.45 0.24
C SER A 247 -10.41 -10.39 0.30
N THR A 248 -9.84 -10.27 1.50
CA THR A 248 -8.40 -10.10 1.70
C THR A 248 -7.65 -11.31 1.16
N ALA A 249 -8.11 -12.53 1.46
CA ALA A 249 -7.43 -13.75 1.04
C ALA A 249 -7.34 -13.90 -0.48
N ALA A 250 -8.41 -13.52 -1.20
CA ALA A 250 -8.45 -13.55 -2.66
C ALA A 250 -7.59 -12.44 -3.28
N LEU A 251 -7.63 -11.22 -2.73
CA LEU A 251 -6.80 -10.12 -3.20
C LEU A 251 -5.31 -10.39 -2.96
N SER A 252 -4.93 -11.00 -1.84
CA SER A 252 -3.55 -11.44 -1.59
C SER A 252 -3.09 -12.48 -2.60
N GLN A 253 -3.96 -13.43 -2.94
CA GLN A 253 -3.69 -14.44 -3.95
C GLN A 253 -3.51 -13.80 -5.34
N LEU A 254 -4.35 -12.83 -5.71
CA LEU A 254 -4.26 -12.10 -6.97
C LEU A 254 -3.01 -11.22 -7.07
N ALA A 255 -2.64 -10.53 -5.99
CA ALA A 255 -1.43 -9.73 -5.95
C ALA A 255 -0.16 -10.59 -6.15
N GLY A 256 -0.27 -11.91 -6.01
CA GLY A 256 0.85 -12.82 -6.12
C GLY A 256 1.86 -12.59 -5.00
N VAL A 257 1.40 -12.12 -3.84
CA VAL A 257 2.27 -12.00 -2.66
C VAL A 257 2.71 -13.42 -2.33
N PRO A 258 4.00 -13.76 -2.51
CA PRO A 258 4.44 -15.12 -2.38
C PRO A 258 4.26 -15.55 -0.93
N ARG A 259 3.39 -16.53 -0.68
CA ARG A 259 3.28 -17.17 0.64
C ARG A 259 4.50 -18.07 0.86
N ARG A 260 5.68 -17.45 1.00
CA ARG A 260 6.99 -18.13 1.09
C ARG A 260 7.08 -19.11 2.27
N ALA A 261 6.24 -18.94 3.29
CA ALA A 261 6.21 -19.80 4.46
C ALA A 261 6.01 -21.30 4.16
N LYS A 262 5.36 -21.67 3.03
CA LYS A 262 5.18 -23.09 2.70
C LYS A 262 6.43 -23.76 2.10
N ALA A 263 7.35 -23.00 1.51
CA ALA A 263 8.55 -23.56 0.88
C ALA A 263 9.66 -23.88 1.91
N ALA A 264 9.80 -23.05 2.95
CA ALA A 264 10.84 -23.25 3.96
C ALA A 264 10.62 -24.51 4.81
N SER A 265 9.36 -24.88 5.10
CA SER A 265 9.07 -26.11 5.87
C SER A 265 9.17 -27.39 5.02
N ALA A 266 8.95 -27.31 3.70
CA ALA A 266 9.06 -28.48 2.83
C ALA A 266 10.52 -28.92 2.60
N ALA A 267 11.48 -28.00 2.73
CA ALA A 267 12.90 -28.31 2.57
C ALA A 267 13.52 -29.03 3.78
N SER A 268 12.93 -28.92 4.98
CA SER A 268 13.43 -29.63 6.18
C SER A 268 12.93 -31.07 6.30
N ASP A 269 11.80 -31.41 5.67
CA ASP A 269 11.19 -32.76 5.76
C ASP A 269 11.70 -33.75 4.69
N ALA A 270 12.49 -33.31 3.70
CA ALA A 270 13.02 -34.18 2.64
C ALA A 270 14.43 -34.74 2.93
N GLY A 271 14.92 -34.59 4.16
CA GLY A 271 16.30 -34.89 4.56
C GLY A 271 16.51 -36.08 5.50
N GLU A 272 15.50 -36.91 5.78
CA GLU A 272 15.62 -38.14 6.58
C GLU A 272 15.62 -39.43 5.76
#